data_AF-A0A5M9ISG5-F1
#
_entry.id   AF-A0A5M9ISG5-F1
#
_cell.length_a   1.000
_cell.length_b   1.000
_cell.length_c   1.000
_cell.angle_alpha   90.00
_cell.angle_beta   90.00
_cell.angle_gamma   90.00
#
_symmetry.space_group_name_H-M   'P 1'
#
loop_
_entity.id
_entity.type
_entity.pdbx_description
1 polymer ?
#
loop_
_entity_poly.entity_id
_entity_poly.type
_entity_poly.pdbx_seq_one_letter_code
_entity_poly.pdbx_strand_id
1 'polypeptide(L)'
;MTTKHNALLVAGLLAGVIAAGSAWAHGNVVPQAVETKGLTSIKDAGVPVNEDGWAAVNPYRTSPEHDRAVEIGSSAYNQNCAACHGLEAKSGGIAPDLRMLDVGEAGDEWFVERVRHGAVRDGRVYMPKMADYLSQEALWAVRTYLDTVHVEE
;
A
#
# COMPACT_ATOMS: atom_id res chain seq x y z
N MET A 1 -16.53 -49.79 -23.03
CA MET A 1 -16.68 -48.33 -23.21
C MET A 1 -16.41 -47.52 -21.92
N THR A 2 -16.59 -48.09 -20.73
CA THR A 2 -16.40 -47.45 -19.42
C THR A 2 -14.95 -47.11 -19.07
N THR A 3 -13.98 -47.92 -19.50
CA THR A 3 -12.55 -47.72 -19.19
C THR A 3 -11.93 -46.49 -19.87
N LYS A 4 -12.37 -46.16 -21.09
CA LYS A 4 -11.90 -44.97 -21.81
C LYS A 4 -12.45 -43.66 -21.23
N HIS A 5 -13.72 -43.67 -20.79
CA HIS A 5 -14.33 -42.53 -20.08
C HIS A 5 -13.67 -42.28 -18.72
N ASN A 6 -13.40 -43.34 -17.96
CA ASN A 6 -12.73 -43.21 -16.66
C ASN A 6 -11.28 -42.72 -16.82
N ALA A 7 -10.57 -43.16 -17.86
CA ALA A 7 -9.22 -42.67 -18.17
C ALA A 7 -9.21 -41.18 -18.55
N LEU A 8 -10.20 -40.72 -19.33
CA LEU A 8 -10.36 -39.31 -19.70
C LEU A 8 -10.72 -38.44 -18.48
N LEU A 9 -11.58 -38.92 -17.59
CA LEU A 9 -11.93 -38.21 -16.35
C LEU A 9 -10.73 -38.06 -15.42
N VAL A 10 -9.95 -39.13 -15.24
CA VAL A 10 -8.74 -39.09 -14.40
C VAL A 10 -7.68 -38.16 -15.00
N ALA A 11 -7.47 -38.20 -16.32
CA ALA A 11 -6.54 -37.28 -16.99
C ALA A 11 -6.97 -35.81 -16.86
N GLY A 12 -8.28 -35.52 -16.99
CA GLY A 12 -8.83 -34.18 -16.79
C GLY A 12 -8.65 -33.67 -15.36
N LEU A 13 -8.89 -34.52 -14.36
CA LEU A 13 -8.67 -34.20 -12.95
C LEU A 13 -7.19 -33.93 -12.64
N LEU A 14 -6.27 -34.76 -13.14
CA LEU A 14 -4.83 -34.53 -12.95
C LEU A 14 -4.36 -33.23 -13.62
N ALA A 15 -4.84 -32.93 -14.83
CA ALA A 15 -4.52 -31.68 -15.52
C ALA A 15 -5.03 -30.45 -14.75
N GLY A 16 -6.24 -30.52 -14.17
CA GLY A 16 -6.80 -29.45 -13.34
C GLY A 16 -6.01 -29.20 -12.06
N VAL A 17 -5.55 -30.25 -11.38
CA VAL A 17 -4.74 -30.13 -10.15
C VAL A 17 -3.35 -29.54 -10.43
N ILE A 18 -2.72 -29.93 -11.55
CA ILE A 18 -1.42 -29.37 -11.96
C ILE A 18 -1.54 -27.89 -12.35
N ALA A 19 -2.62 -27.52 -13.06
CA ALA A 19 -2.87 -26.12 -13.44
C ALA A 19 -3.18 -25.21 -12.23
N ALA A 20 -3.86 -25.73 -11.20
CA ALA A 20 -4.19 -24.97 -9.99
C ALA A 20 -2.95 -24.56 -9.16
N GLY A 21 -1.87 -25.35 -9.21
CA GLY A 21 -0.63 -25.07 -8.47
C GLY A 21 0.22 -23.92 -9.01
N SER A 22 -0.08 -23.40 -10.21
CA SER A 22 0.64 -22.28 -10.85
C SER A 22 0.02 -20.91 -10.58
N ALA A 23 -0.95 -20.81 -9.66
CA ALA A 23 -1.47 -19.53 -9.22
C ALA A 23 -0.43 -18.83 -8.32
N TRP A 24 0.22 -17.80 -8.85
CA TRP A 24 1.08 -16.87 -8.11
C TRP A 24 0.22 -15.98 -7.22
N ALA A 25 -0.43 -16.57 -6.22
CA ALA A 25 -1.48 -15.92 -5.42
C ALA A 25 -0.96 -14.77 -4.53
N HIS A 26 0.37 -14.62 -4.41
CA HIS A 26 1.03 -13.65 -3.53
C HIS A 26 1.60 -12.44 -4.29
N GLY A 27 1.49 -12.39 -5.62
CA GLY A 27 2.01 -11.27 -6.43
C GLY A 27 3.50 -11.01 -6.25
N ASN A 28 3.99 -9.88 -6.77
CA ASN A 28 5.34 -9.40 -6.51
C ASN A 28 5.34 -8.62 -5.18
N VAL A 29 6.14 -9.07 -4.21
CA VAL A 29 6.27 -8.42 -2.88
C VAL A 29 7.35 -7.34 -2.83
N VAL A 30 8.02 -7.06 -3.95
CA VAL A 30 8.92 -5.92 -4.08
C VAL A 30 8.08 -4.65 -4.27
N PRO A 31 8.35 -3.54 -3.57
CA PRO A 31 7.65 -2.27 -3.79
C PRO A 31 7.64 -1.87 -5.26
N GLN A 32 6.47 -1.48 -5.76
CA GLN A 32 6.25 -1.09 -7.15
C GLN A 32 5.93 0.39 -7.24
N ALA A 33 6.49 1.07 -8.24
CA ALA A 33 6.18 2.47 -8.50
C ALA A 33 4.66 2.66 -8.76
N VAL A 34 4.15 3.81 -8.35
CA VAL A 34 2.72 4.15 -8.42
C VAL A 34 2.52 5.32 -9.36
N GLU A 35 1.60 5.20 -10.30
CA GLU A 35 1.18 6.28 -11.19
C GLU A 35 0.30 7.29 -10.45
N THR A 36 0.75 8.54 -10.36
CA THR A 36 0.05 9.61 -9.63
C THR A 36 -0.67 10.59 -10.56
N LYS A 37 -0.97 10.15 -11.79
CA LYS A 37 -1.66 10.98 -12.78
C LYS A 37 -3.00 11.50 -12.24
N GLY A 38 -3.17 12.82 -12.33
CA GLY A 38 -4.34 13.54 -11.85
C GLY A 38 -4.19 14.14 -10.46
N LEU A 39 -3.02 13.97 -9.83
CA LEU A 39 -2.66 14.68 -8.60
C LEU A 39 -1.75 15.87 -8.92
N THR A 40 -1.98 16.99 -8.27
CA THR A 40 -1.05 18.13 -8.29
C THR A 40 0.27 17.71 -7.65
N SER A 41 1.39 18.06 -8.29
CA SER A 41 2.71 17.70 -7.77
C SER A 41 3.04 18.44 -6.46
N ILE A 42 3.88 17.86 -5.61
CA ILE A 42 4.15 18.46 -4.28
C ILE A 42 4.70 19.88 -4.37
N LYS A 43 5.53 20.16 -5.38
CA LYS A 43 6.07 21.51 -5.64
C LYS A 43 4.97 22.56 -5.94
N ASP A 44 3.84 22.13 -6.51
CA ASP A 44 2.77 23.01 -6.97
C ASP A 44 1.56 22.99 -6.01
N ALA A 45 1.56 22.08 -5.02
CA ALA A 45 0.46 21.89 -4.08
C ALA A 45 0.30 23.02 -3.04
N GLY A 46 1.27 23.92 -2.94
CA GLY A 46 1.19 25.09 -2.06
C GLY A 46 1.26 24.79 -0.55
N VAL A 47 1.67 23.57 -0.17
CA VAL A 47 1.88 23.18 1.23
C VAL A 47 3.30 23.50 1.70
N PRO A 48 3.51 23.75 3.01
CA PRO A 48 4.85 23.91 3.55
C PRO A 48 5.73 22.69 3.25
N VAL A 49 6.94 22.94 2.77
CA VAL A 49 7.97 21.92 2.57
C VAL A 49 9.15 22.18 3.50
N ASN A 50 9.73 21.11 4.04
CA ASN A 50 10.94 21.21 4.86
C ASN A 50 12.20 21.38 4.00
N GLU A 51 13.36 21.48 4.64
CA GLU A 51 14.66 21.67 3.97
C GLU A 51 15.00 20.54 2.98
N ASP A 52 14.50 19.33 3.23
CA ASP A 52 14.67 18.16 2.36
C ASP A 52 13.65 18.11 1.20
N GLY A 53 12.81 19.15 1.05
CA GLY A 53 11.79 19.22 0.02
C GLY A 53 10.59 18.31 0.27
N TRP A 54 10.39 17.85 1.51
CA TRP A 54 9.22 17.06 1.91
C TRP A 54 8.08 17.93 2.37
N ALA A 55 6.87 17.68 1.84
CA ALA A 55 5.67 18.31 2.38
C ALA A 55 5.50 17.94 3.86
N ALA A 56 5.14 18.93 4.69
CA ALA A 56 4.93 18.73 6.13
C ALA A 56 3.54 18.18 6.46
N VAL A 57 2.55 18.42 5.58
CA VAL A 57 1.14 18.07 5.77
C VAL A 57 0.57 17.48 4.50
N ASN A 58 -0.48 16.66 4.62
CA ASN A 58 -1.11 16.03 3.46
C ASN A 58 -1.77 17.08 2.51
N PRO A 59 -1.25 17.29 1.28
CA PRO A 59 -1.80 18.27 0.36
C PRO A 59 -3.15 17.87 -0.23
N TYR A 60 -3.51 16.59 -0.21
CA TYR A 60 -4.71 16.08 -0.87
C TYR A 60 -5.90 15.91 0.08
N ARG A 61 -5.71 16.09 1.39
CA ARG A 61 -6.73 15.87 2.42
C ARG A 61 -8.01 16.68 2.19
N THR A 62 -7.87 17.92 1.74
CA THR A 62 -8.99 18.83 1.48
C THR A 62 -8.94 19.44 0.09
N SER A 63 -8.16 18.86 -0.82
CA SER A 63 -8.04 19.37 -2.19
C SER A 63 -9.21 18.89 -3.06
N PRO A 64 -9.47 19.55 -4.20
CA PRO A 64 -10.40 19.03 -5.21
C PRO A 64 -10.03 17.65 -5.76
N GLU A 65 -8.80 17.20 -5.53
CA GLU A 65 -8.25 15.93 -6.00
C GLU A 65 -8.35 14.83 -4.92
N HIS A 66 -8.97 15.12 -3.77
CA HIS A 66 -9.11 14.19 -2.64
C HIS A 66 -9.56 12.80 -3.08
N ASP A 67 -10.68 12.69 -3.80
CA ASP A 67 -11.25 11.40 -4.19
C ASP A 67 -10.31 10.63 -5.14
N ARG A 68 -9.59 11.37 -6.00
CA ARG A 68 -8.56 10.78 -6.87
C ARG A 68 -7.36 10.29 -6.08
N ALA A 69 -6.95 11.03 -5.05
CA ALA A 69 -5.89 10.62 -4.13
C ALA A 69 -6.29 9.40 -3.29
N VAL A 70 -7.55 9.30 -2.85
CA VAL A 70 -8.09 8.10 -2.17
C VAL A 70 -8.07 6.89 -3.11
N GLU A 71 -8.50 7.05 -4.37
CA GLU A 71 -8.50 5.96 -5.37
C GLU A 71 -7.08 5.43 -5.62
N ILE A 72 -6.13 6.34 -5.91
CA ILE A 72 -4.72 5.99 -6.11
C ILE A 72 -4.14 5.39 -4.83
N GLY A 73 -4.42 6.00 -3.69
CA GLY A 73 -3.92 5.62 -2.38
C GLY A 73 -4.35 4.23 -1.95
N SER A 74 -5.62 3.87 -2.15
CA SER A 74 -6.14 2.53 -1.85
C SER A 74 -5.46 1.45 -2.69
N SER A 75 -5.28 1.71 -3.99
CA SER A 75 -4.55 0.80 -4.88
C SER A 75 -3.07 0.68 -4.51
N ALA A 76 -2.41 1.81 -4.26
CA ALA A 76 -1.01 1.86 -3.85
C ALA A 76 -0.77 1.15 -2.51
N TYR A 77 -1.66 1.36 -1.55
CA TYR A 77 -1.64 0.72 -0.23
C TYR A 77 -1.73 -0.80 -0.36
N ASN A 78 -2.69 -1.30 -1.14
CA ASN A 78 -2.88 -2.74 -1.35
C ASN A 78 -1.65 -3.39 -2.00
N GLN A 79 -0.97 -2.69 -2.90
CA GLN A 79 0.21 -3.20 -3.59
C GLN A 79 1.48 -3.16 -2.73
N ASN A 80 1.64 -2.13 -1.89
CA ASN A 80 2.94 -1.83 -1.26
C ASN A 80 2.96 -1.96 0.27
N CYS A 81 1.80 -1.92 0.94
CA CYS A 81 1.72 -1.80 2.39
C CYS A 81 0.98 -2.98 3.03
N ALA A 82 -0.06 -3.47 2.36
CA ALA A 82 -1.00 -4.45 2.92
C ALA A 82 -0.37 -5.80 3.29
N ALA A 83 0.73 -6.19 2.65
CA ALA A 83 1.43 -7.44 2.98
C ALA A 83 1.92 -7.48 4.45
N CYS A 84 2.22 -6.32 5.05
CA CYS A 84 2.68 -6.21 6.43
C CYS A 84 1.62 -5.58 7.35
N HIS A 85 0.94 -4.54 6.86
CA HIS A 85 -0.03 -3.77 7.64
C HIS A 85 -1.48 -4.27 7.50
N GLY A 86 -1.70 -5.33 6.72
CA GLY A 86 -3.00 -5.96 6.50
C GLY A 86 -3.83 -5.30 5.40
N LEU A 87 -4.85 -6.00 4.91
CA LEU A 87 -5.79 -5.43 3.94
C LEU A 87 -6.61 -4.33 4.61
N GLU A 88 -6.92 -3.27 3.86
CA GLU A 88 -7.71 -2.14 4.37
C GLU A 88 -7.11 -1.50 5.63
N ALA A 89 -5.78 -1.52 5.77
CA ALA A 89 -5.06 -1.06 6.96
C ALA A 89 -5.30 -1.85 8.25
N LYS A 90 -6.10 -2.93 8.20
CA LYS A 90 -6.41 -3.77 9.33
C LYS A 90 -5.36 -4.84 9.55
N SER A 91 -4.48 -4.60 10.51
CA SER A 91 -3.35 -5.47 10.77
C SER A 91 -3.76 -6.86 11.29
N GLY A 92 -3.03 -7.88 10.84
CA GLY A 92 -3.05 -9.24 11.38
C GLY A 92 -2.00 -9.51 12.47
N GLY A 93 -1.30 -8.48 12.94
CA GLY A 93 -0.29 -8.57 14.01
C GLY A 93 1.18 -8.61 13.56
N ILE A 94 1.46 -8.51 12.25
CA ILE A 94 2.84 -8.44 11.72
C ILE A 94 3.44 -7.05 11.92
N ALA A 95 2.70 -6.01 11.53
CA ALA A 95 3.04 -4.61 11.72
C ALA A 95 1.87 -3.87 12.40
N PRO A 96 2.02 -2.59 12.83
CA PRO A 96 0.92 -1.84 13.44
C PRO A 96 -0.32 -1.73 12.54
N ASP A 97 -1.51 -1.71 13.15
CA ASP A 97 -2.78 -1.39 12.47
C ASP A 97 -2.80 0.10 12.13
N LEU A 98 -2.82 0.42 10.83
CA LEU A 98 -2.68 1.80 10.38
C LEU A 98 -3.99 2.57 10.44
N ARG A 99 -5.12 1.91 10.77
CA ARG A 99 -6.38 2.59 11.07
C ARG A 99 -6.32 3.33 12.40
N MET A 100 -5.36 2.97 13.26
CA MET A 100 -5.10 3.63 14.55
C MET A 100 -4.10 4.79 14.43
N LEU A 101 -3.62 5.11 13.23
CA LEU A 101 -2.76 6.28 13.03
C LEU A 101 -3.56 7.55 13.30
N ASP A 102 -2.99 8.49 14.05
CA ASP A 102 -3.63 9.77 14.35
C ASP A 102 -4.12 10.48 13.08
N VAL A 103 -5.29 11.10 13.15
CA VAL A 103 -5.81 11.92 12.04
C VAL A 103 -5.13 13.28 12.00
N GLY A 104 -5.17 13.92 10.83
CA GLY A 104 -4.60 15.26 10.65
C GLY A 104 -3.08 15.30 10.71
N GLU A 105 -2.56 16.48 11.03
CA GLU A 105 -1.12 16.80 11.01
C GLU A 105 -0.32 15.95 12.00
N ALA A 106 -0.91 15.60 13.16
CA ALA A 106 -0.25 14.77 14.18
C ALA A 106 0.16 13.40 13.62
N GLY A 107 -0.72 12.75 12.86
CA GLY A 107 -0.34 11.53 12.18
C GLY A 107 0.56 11.78 10.96
N ASP A 108 0.46 12.94 10.29
CA ASP A 108 1.26 13.26 9.09
C ASP A 108 2.75 13.21 9.40
N GLU A 109 3.15 13.77 10.55
CA GLU A 109 4.53 13.69 11.03
C GLU A 109 4.99 12.23 11.19
N TRP A 110 4.20 11.40 11.88
CA TRP A 110 4.50 9.98 12.08
C TRP A 110 4.56 9.19 10.77
N PHE A 111 3.64 9.47 9.85
CA PHE A 111 3.60 8.83 8.54
C PHE A 111 4.86 9.16 7.75
N VAL A 112 5.19 10.45 7.61
CA VAL A 112 6.37 10.94 6.89
C VAL A 112 7.65 10.36 7.49
N GLU A 113 7.78 10.36 8.81
CA GLU A 113 8.94 9.79 9.49
C GLU A 113 9.13 8.31 9.12
N ARG A 114 8.06 7.52 9.19
CA ARG A 114 8.13 6.08 8.92
C ARG A 114 8.34 5.75 7.45
N VAL A 115 7.71 6.44 6.52
CA VAL A 115 7.91 6.15 5.08
C VAL A 115 9.29 6.60 4.58
N ARG A 116 9.87 7.65 5.17
CA ARG A 116 11.22 8.14 4.81
C ARG A 116 12.32 7.31 5.43
N HIS A 117 12.21 7.00 6.72
CA HIS A 117 13.32 6.40 7.48
C HIS A 117 13.13 4.92 7.76
N GLY A 118 11.91 4.39 7.53
CA GLY A 118 11.57 3.01 7.80
C GLY A 118 11.54 2.72 9.31
N ALA A 119 11.76 1.44 9.64
CA ALA A 119 11.95 0.99 11.00
C ALA A 119 13.06 -0.05 11.03
N VAL A 120 14.16 0.27 11.72
CA VAL A 120 15.30 -0.63 11.90
C VAL A 120 15.53 -0.83 13.39
N ARG A 121 15.65 -2.08 13.82
CA ARG A 121 15.98 -2.44 15.20
C ARG A 121 17.02 -3.56 15.18
N ASP A 122 18.10 -3.38 15.95
CA ASP A 122 19.23 -4.32 16.04
C ASP A 122 19.79 -4.72 14.66
N GLY A 123 19.89 -3.73 13.75
CA GLY A 123 20.37 -3.93 12.38
C GLY A 123 19.40 -4.65 11.44
N ARG A 124 18.20 -5.02 11.90
CA ARG A 124 17.16 -5.68 11.09
C ARG A 124 16.13 -4.67 10.61
N VAL A 125 15.81 -4.72 9.32
CA VAL A 125 14.78 -3.88 8.70
C VAL A 125 13.40 -4.49 8.97
N TYR A 126 12.55 -3.78 9.71
CA TYR A 126 11.16 -4.13 9.98
C TYR A 126 10.20 -3.42 9.03
N MET A 127 10.53 -2.19 8.62
CA MET A 127 9.81 -1.44 7.61
C MET A 127 10.85 -0.82 6.66
N PRO A 128 10.76 -1.05 5.34
CA PRO A 128 11.64 -0.42 4.38
C PRO A 128 11.37 1.08 4.29
N LYS A 129 12.36 1.83 3.80
CA LYS A 129 12.22 3.24 3.45
C LYS A 129 11.40 3.34 2.17
N MET A 130 10.08 3.43 2.31
CA MET A 130 9.17 3.46 1.16
C MET A 130 9.43 4.66 0.23
N ALA A 131 9.98 5.75 0.76
CA ALA A 131 10.43 6.91 -0.03
C ALA A 131 11.53 6.59 -1.06
N ASP A 132 12.25 5.48 -0.92
CA ASP A 132 13.23 5.04 -1.93
C ASP A 132 12.56 4.41 -3.17
N TYR A 133 11.27 4.06 -3.08
CA TYR A 133 10.52 3.35 -4.12
C TYR A 133 9.29 4.09 -4.63
N LEU A 134 8.65 4.89 -3.77
CA LEU A 134 7.42 5.61 -4.04
C LEU A 134 7.68 7.11 -4.01
N SER A 135 7.07 7.84 -4.95
CA SER A 135 7.10 9.30 -4.93
C SER A 135 6.34 9.86 -3.73
N GLN A 136 6.63 11.11 -3.36
CA GLN A 136 5.88 11.78 -2.29
C GLN A 136 4.39 11.85 -2.62
N GLU A 137 4.02 12.11 -3.88
CA GLU A 137 2.62 12.14 -4.33
C GLU A 137 1.93 10.80 -4.07
N ALA A 138 2.61 9.68 -4.33
CA ALA A 138 2.05 8.35 -4.08
C ALA A 138 1.89 8.07 -2.58
N LEU A 139 2.87 8.46 -1.77
CA LEU A 139 2.83 8.29 -0.32
C LEU A 139 1.74 9.17 0.31
N TRP A 140 1.57 10.40 -0.16
CA TRP A 140 0.47 11.27 0.28
C TRP A 140 -0.90 10.78 -0.18
N ALA A 141 -1.00 10.17 -1.37
CA ALA A 141 -2.22 9.47 -1.77
C ALA A 141 -2.54 8.30 -0.82
N VAL A 142 -1.54 7.48 -0.45
CA VAL A 142 -1.71 6.43 0.56
C VAL A 142 -2.17 7.02 1.89
N ARG A 143 -1.58 8.13 2.36
CA ARG A 143 -2.03 8.77 3.59
C ARG A 143 -3.48 9.26 3.50
N THR A 144 -3.86 9.87 2.38
CA THR A 144 -5.24 10.30 2.15
C THR A 144 -6.20 9.12 2.23
N TYR A 145 -5.82 7.96 1.69
CA TYR A 145 -6.60 6.73 1.86
C TYR A 145 -6.66 6.27 3.34
N LEU A 146 -5.54 6.27 4.06
CA LEU A 146 -5.51 5.88 5.47
C LEU A 146 -6.44 6.74 6.34
N ASP A 147 -6.54 8.03 6.05
CA ASP A 147 -7.48 8.93 6.73
C ASP A 147 -8.95 8.47 6.56
N THR A 148 -9.30 7.79 5.45
CA THR A 148 -10.67 7.30 5.19
C THR A 148 -11.02 5.99 5.88
N VAL A 149 -10.01 5.21 6.28
CA VAL A 149 -10.18 3.92 6.97
C VAL A 149 -9.84 4.01 8.47
N HIS A 150 -9.54 5.21 8.96
CA HIS A 150 -9.26 5.47 10.37
C HIS A 150 -10.40 5.00 11.27
N VAL A 151 -10.05 4.52 12.45
CA VAL A 151 -11.00 4.16 13.51
C VAL A 151 -10.55 4.74 14.84
N GLU A 152 -11.50 5.25 15.61
CA GLU A 152 -11.29 5.59 17.02
C GLU A 152 -11.43 4.32 17.88
N GLU A 153 -10.64 4.22 18.95
CA GLU A 153 -10.65 3.10 19.90
C GLU A 153 -11.82 3.18 20.91
#